data_AF-A0A8H3F4R2-F1
#
_entry.id   AF-A0A8H3F4R2-F1
#
_cell.length_a   1.000
_cell.length_b   1.000
_cell.length_c   1.000
_cell.angle_alpha   90.00
_cell.angle_beta   90.00
_cell.angle_gamma   90.00
#
_symmetry.space_group_name_H-M   'P 1'
#
loop_
_entity.id
_entity.type
_entity.pdbx_description
1 polymer ?
#
loop_
_entity_poly.entity_id
_entity_poly.type
_entity_poly.pdbx_seq_one_letter_code
_entity_poly.pdbx_strand_id
1 'polypeptide(L)'
;MASYASEAPLLDTYQAVVSAYSDFLTVVIHTILYERNIYPQSSFIKPRKYNYPVRQSRHPKLCKWIMDAVASVEAEMLKCTVAQTSVIIHAPPPSSKPLERYVFSTASFPRIQPSETLTTFASLSPSDPTSTEKPPDVPSTVTPRPADLKKFNPPPTSDLPEQFRATLARLSTSLGRLNPLPEDCSFTLAIELRDEEGVDPPIGRGDRWVAAEPGLQKERRREGGGYGGFEGSSGDTETEEFRVGESKKGKDLGGVRTTPVRALEAGAFRMEVWIEEGRGKFQAQVAEDDEYEYEYEQGS
;
A
#
# COMPACT_ATOMS: atom_id res chain seq x y z
N MET A 1 14.89 -21.98 27.91
CA MET A 1 14.18 -21.26 26.82
C MET A 1 14.99 -20.04 26.48
N ALA A 2 15.80 -20.10 25.41
CA ALA A 2 16.49 -18.92 24.92
C ALA A 2 15.43 -18.04 24.23
N SER A 3 15.04 -16.96 24.90
CA SER A 3 14.34 -15.84 24.26
C SER A 3 15.33 -15.20 23.30
N TYR A 4 15.33 -15.63 22.04
CA TYR A 4 15.93 -14.82 20.99
C TYR A 4 15.06 -13.57 20.88
N ALA A 5 15.51 -12.49 21.53
CA ALA A 5 15.09 -11.16 21.13
C ALA A 5 15.56 -11.02 19.67
N SER A 6 14.64 -11.21 18.71
CA SER A 6 14.91 -10.78 17.35
C SER A 6 15.03 -9.27 17.44
N GLU A 7 16.25 -8.76 17.32
CA GLU A 7 16.50 -7.34 17.19
C GLU A 7 15.57 -6.80 16.11
N ALA A 8 14.71 -5.83 16.46
CA ALA A 8 13.77 -5.28 15.51
C ALA A 8 14.56 -4.71 14.33
N PRO A 9 14.14 -4.94 13.08
CA PRO A 9 14.89 -4.48 11.93
C PRO A 9 15.08 -2.97 12.02
N LEU A 10 16.34 -2.54 11.96
CA LEU A 10 16.68 -1.13 11.92
C LEU A 10 16.16 -0.56 10.59
N LEU A 11 15.27 0.43 10.66
CA LEU A 11 14.73 1.14 9.49
C LEU A 11 15.64 2.32 9.12
N ASP A 12 16.94 2.06 9.10
CA ASP A 12 17.97 3.07 8.90
C ASP A 12 18.31 3.28 7.42
N THR A 13 17.92 2.37 6.53
CA THR A 13 18.09 2.49 5.08
C THR A 13 16.75 2.38 4.37
N TYR A 14 16.66 2.90 3.14
CA TYR A 14 15.43 2.75 2.34
C TYR A 14 15.18 1.30 1.95
N GLN A 15 16.24 0.52 1.68
CA GLN A 15 16.09 -0.91 1.45
C GLN A 15 15.44 -1.61 2.66
N ALA A 16 15.85 -1.29 3.89
CA ALA A 16 15.23 -1.85 5.08
C ALA A 16 13.75 -1.46 5.22
N VAL A 17 13.39 -0.21 4.87
CA VAL A 17 11.99 0.27 4.83
C VAL A 17 11.17 -0.52 3.81
N VAL A 18 11.69 -0.71 2.59
CA VAL A 18 11.01 -1.48 1.54
C VAL A 18 10.88 -2.95 1.92
N SER A 19 11.93 -3.59 2.44
CA SER A 19 11.86 -4.99 2.87
C SER A 19 10.86 -5.18 4.01
N ALA A 20 10.81 -4.27 4.99
CA ALA A 20 9.81 -4.30 6.06
C ALA A 20 8.38 -4.12 5.52
N TYR A 21 8.20 -3.27 4.51
CA TYR A 21 6.92 -3.11 3.81
C TYR A 21 6.50 -4.39 3.09
N SER A 22 7.40 -5.03 2.32
CA SER A 22 7.15 -6.29 1.62
C SER A 22 6.74 -7.42 2.57
N ASP A 23 7.41 -7.49 3.72
CA ASP A 23 7.12 -8.42 4.79
C ASP A 23 5.72 -8.23 5.38
N PHE A 24 5.30 -6.98 5.53
CA PHE A 24 3.96 -6.60 5.98
C PHE A 24 2.90 -6.88 4.92
N LEU A 25 3.15 -6.47 3.67
CA LEU A 25 2.23 -6.66 2.54
C LEU A 25 1.90 -8.14 2.32
N THR A 26 2.90 -9.03 2.42
CA THR A 26 2.70 -10.48 2.34
C THR A 26 1.69 -10.98 3.38
N VAL A 27 1.84 -10.56 4.64
CA VAL A 27 0.95 -10.97 5.74
C VAL A 27 -0.46 -10.43 5.53
N VAL A 28 -0.56 -9.18 5.07
CA VAL A 28 -1.84 -8.52 4.85
C VAL A 28 -2.60 -9.17 3.70
N ILE A 29 -1.94 -9.53 2.59
CA ILE A 29 -2.57 -10.25 1.48
C ILE A 29 -3.20 -11.55 1.99
N HIS A 30 -2.45 -12.38 2.70
CA HIS A 30 -3.01 -13.61 3.27
C HIS A 30 -4.17 -13.36 4.24
N THR A 31 -4.10 -12.28 5.03
CA THR A 31 -5.16 -11.90 5.97
C THR A 31 -6.43 -11.50 5.24
N ILE A 32 -6.34 -10.66 4.20
CA ILE A 32 -7.48 -10.26 3.37
C ILE A 32 -8.11 -11.48 2.71
N LEU A 33 -7.32 -12.35 2.07
CA LEU A 33 -7.83 -13.54 1.38
C LEU A 33 -8.60 -14.50 2.32
N TYR A 34 -8.15 -14.62 3.58
CA TYR A 34 -8.83 -15.41 4.58
C TYR A 34 -10.13 -14.75 5.07
N GLU A 35 -10.07 -13.49 5.50
CA GLU A 35 -11.21 -12.79 6.12
C GLU A 35 -12.31 -12.46 5.10
N ARG A 36 -11.99 -12.42 3.80
CA ARG A 36 -12.93 -12.21 2.70
C ARG A 36 -13.35 -13.49 1.99
N ASN A 37 -12.98 -14.66 2.51
CA ASN A 37 -13.31 -15.98 1.98
C ASN A 37 -12.99 -16.17 0.48
N ILE A 38 -11.94 -15.53 -0.03
CA ILE A 38 -11.48 -15.70 -1.43
C ILE A 38 -10.91 -17.11 -1.64
N TYR A 39 -10.42 -17.73 -0.56
CA TYR A 39 -10.05 -19.14 -0.53
C TYR A 39 -10.67 -19.80 0.71
N PRO A 40 -10.98 -21.11 0.67
CA PRO A 40 -11.56 -21.82 1.81
C PRO A 40 -10.73 -21.65 3.07
N GLN A 41 -11.36 -21.33 4.21
CA GLN A 41 -10.64 -21.10 5.48
C GLN A 41 -9.79 -22.30 5.93
N SER A 42 -10.21 -23.53 5.58
CA SER A 42 -9.47 -24.78 5.84
C SER A 42 -8.11 -24.84 5.14
N SER A 43 -7.91 -24.04 4.08
CA SER A 43 -6.64 -23.93 3.36
C SER A 43 -5.61 -23.05 4.08
N PHE A 44 -5.98 -22.38 5.17
CA PHE A 44 -5.09 -21.51 5.95
C PHE A 44 -4.70 -22.13 7.30
N ILE A 45 -3.55 -21.69 7.80
CA ILE A 45 -3.08 -21.88 9.17
C ILE A 45 -3.06 -20.55 9.91
N LYS A 46 -2.96 -20.63 11.24
CA LYS A 46 -2.95 -19.47 12.16
C LYS A 46 -1.58 -19.32 12.86
N PRO A 47 -0.50 -18.98 12.14
CA PRO A 47 0.80 -18.73 12.74
C PRO A 47 0.82 -17.37 13.47
N ARG A 48 1.96 -17.03 14.07
CA ARG A 48 2.18 -15.74 14.74
C ARG A 48 3.24 -14.93 14.01
N LYS A 49 2.96 -13.65 13.72
CA LYS A 49 3.95 -12.66 13.28
C LYS A 49 3.62 -11.31 13.95
N TYR A 50 4.63 -10.50 14.27
CA TYR A 50 4.45 -9.24 15.02
C TYR A 50 3.73 -9.41 16.36
N ASN A 51 3.94 -10.55 17.03
CA ASN A 51 3.20 -10.94 18.23
C ASN A 51 1.65 -10.94 18.07
N TYR A 52 1.18 -11.15 16.84
CA TYR A 52 -0.23 -11.19 16.46
C TYR A 52 -0.56 -12.53 15.77
N PRO A 53 -1.73 -13.16 16.04
CA PRO A 53 -2.17 -14.30 15.26
C PRO A 53 -2.55 -13.85 13.85
N VAL A 54 -1.80 -14.32 12.85
CA VAL A 54 -2.03 -13.98 11.44
C VAL A 54 -2.65 -15.16 10.69
N ARG A 55 -3.00 -14.95 9.43
CA ARG A 55 -3.47 -16.00 8.52
C ARG A 55 -2.39 -16.25 7.48
N GLN A 56 -2.16 -17.52 7.15
CA GLN A 56 -1.23 -17.90 6.09
C GLN A 56 -1.81 -19.07 5.32
N SER A 57 -1.89 -18.95 3.99
CA SER A 57 -2.32 -20.06 3.15
C SER A 57 -1.27 -21.17 3.17
N ARG A 58 -1.72 -22.42 3.03
CA ARG A 58 -0.85 -23.58 2.81
C ARG A 58 -0.78 -24.01 1.35
N HIS A 59 -1.55 -23.40 0.46
CA HIS A 59 -1.60 -23.82 -0.93
C HIS A 59 -0.35 -23.34 -1.69
N PRO A 60 0.52 -24.24 -2.18
CA PRO A 60 1.85 -23.87 -2.65
C PRO A 60 1.82 -22.91 -3.85
N LYS A 61 0.86 -23.06 -4.77
CA LYS A 61 0.73 -22.14 -5.92
C LYS A 61 0.32 -20.74 -5.51
N LEU A 62 -0.53 -20.61 -4.49
CA LEU A 62 -0.98 -19.31 -3.99
C LEU A 62 0.15 -18.62 -3.24
N CYS A 63 0.84 -19.34 -2.36
CA CYS A 63 2.01 -18.80 -1.65
C CYS A 63 3.10 -18.36 -2.61
N LYS A 64 3.38 -19.16 -3.65
CA LYS A 64 4.32 -18.78 -4.71
C LYS A 64 3.86 -17.52 -5.43
N TRP A 65 2.60 -17.44 -5.84
CA TRP A 65 2.06 -16.27 -6.52
C TRP A 65 2.19 -15.00 -5.67
N ILE A 66 1.85 -15.06 -4.38
CA ILE A 66 1.95 -13.92 -3.46
C ILE A 66 3.42 -13.50 -3.31
N MET A 67 4.33 -14.45 -3.13
CA MET A 67 5.76 -14.19 -3.03
C MET A 67 6.31 -13.51 -4.29
N ASP A 68 5.98 -14.05 -5.47
CA ASP A 68 6.37 -13.51 -6.77
C ASP A 68 5.81 -12.09 -7.01
N ALA A 69 4.56 -11.84 -6.60
CA ALA A 69 3.90 -10.54 -6.73
C ALA A 69 4.51 -9.49 -5.79
N VAL A 70 4.73 -9.84 -4.52
CA VAL A 70 5.36 -8.93 -3.54
C VAL A 70 6.81 -8.63 -3.92
N ALA A 71 7.58 -9.61 -4.39
CA ALA A 71 8.93 -9.37 -4.90
C ALA A 71 8.94 -8.40 -6.10
N SER A 72 7.90 -8.45 -6.94
CA SER A 72 7.75 -7.50 -8.05
C SER A 72 7.42 -6.09 -7.56
N VAL A 73 6.61 -5.96 -6.50
CA VAL A 73 6.35 -4.67 -5.83
C VAL A 73 7.62 -4.12 -5.19
N GLU A 74 8.39 -4.96 -4.50
CA GLU A 74 9.68 -4.59 -3.90
C GLU A 74 10.64 -4.01 -4.94
N ALA A 75 10.77 -4.68 -6.09
CA ALA A 75 11.62 -4.22 -7.19
C ALA A 75 11.21 -2.83 -7.72
N GLU A 76 9.90 -2.54 -7.83
CA GLU A 76 9.42 -1.21 -8.23
C GLU A 76 9.57 -0.17 -7.12
N MET A 77 9.35 -0.55 -5.86
CA MET A 77 9.54 0.35 -4.72
C MET A 77 10.98 0.79 -4.54
N LEU A 78 11.96 -0.09 -4.82
CA LEU A 78 13.39 0.25 -4.80
C LEU A 78 13.78 1.31 -5.84
N LYS A 79 12.98 1.51 -6.88
CA LYS A 79 13.14 2.61 -7.85
C LYS A 79 12.56 3.94 -7.35
N CYS A 80 11.92 3.95 -6.16
CA CYS A 80 11.21 5.08 -5.57
C CYS A 80 10.05 5.63 -6.41
N THR A 81 9.53 4.85 -7.37
CA THR A 81 8.48 5.28 -8.30
C THR A 81 7.07 4.94 -7.84
N VAL A 82 6.91 4.05 -6.85
CA VAL A 82 5.60 3.62 -6.36
C VAL A 82 5.03 4.65 -5.38
N ALA A 83 3.81 5.12 -5.63
CA ALA A 83 3.04 5.97 -4.73
C ALA A 83 2.11 5.13 -3.83
N GLN A 84 1.61 4.01 -4.34
CA GLN A 84 0.60 3.21 -3.68
C GLN A 84 0.59 1.78 -4.20
N THR A 85 0.28 0.82 -3.32
CA THR A 85 -0.04 -0.56 -3.71
C THR A 85 -1.48 -0.86 -3.31
N SER A 86 -2.16 -1.72 -4.07
CA SER A 86 -3.53 -2.11 -3.78
C SER A 86 -3.78 -3.59 -4.03
N VAL A 87 -4.43 -4.26 -3.07
CA VAL A 87 -5.04 -5.58 -3.30
C VAL A 87 -6.47 -5.34 -3.74
N ILE A 88 -6.87 -5.85 -4.90
CA ILE A 88 -8.19 -5.62 -5.48
C ILE A 88 -8.91 -6.95 -5.58
N ILE A 89 -10.11 -7.03 -5.01
CA ILE A 89 -11.04 -8.15 -5.18
C ILE A 89 -11.98 -7.83 -6.33
N HIS A 90 -12.13 -8.77 -7.24
CA HIS A 90 -12.96 -8.65 -8.44
C HIS A 90 -14.12 -9.63 -8.39
N ALA A 91 -15.25 -9.19 -8.94
CA ALA A 91 -16.40 -10.05 -9.20
C ALA A 91 -16.01 -11.21 -10.14
N PRO A 92 -16.74 -12.34 -10.08
CA PRO A 92 -16.55 -13.41 -11.04
C PRO A 92 -16.80 -12.93 -12.48
N PRO A 93 -16.18 -13.58 -13.49
CA PRO A 93 -16.51 -13.38 -14.89
C PRO A 93 -18.02 -13.58 -15.13
N PRO A 94 -18.62 -12.85 -16.09
CA PRO A 94 -17.98 -12.01 -17.09
C PRO A 94 -17.74 -10.56 -16.66
N SER A 95 -18.24 -10.14 -15.50
CA SER A 95 -18.21 -8.72 -15.14
C SER A 95 -16.81 -8.23 -14.77
N SER A 96 -16.04 -9.06 -14.03
CA SER A 96 -14.69 -8.76 -13.52
C SER A 96 -14.55 -7.39 -12.84
N LYS A 97 -15.66 -6.79 -12.39
CA LYS A 97 -15.68 -5.46 -11.80
C LYS A 97 -14.98 -5.47 -10.44
N PRO A 98 -14.23 -4.42 -10.08
CA PRO A 98 -13.64 -4.30 -8.75
C PRO A 98 -14.73 -4.09 -7.69
N LEU A 99 -14.73 -4.97 -6.68
CA LEU A 99 -15.69 -4.97 -5.56
C LEU A 99 -15.11 -4.30 -4.33
N GLU A 100 -13.86 -4.62 -3.99
CA GLU A 100 -13.17 -4.09 -2.82
C GLU A 100 -11.72 -3.81 -3.18
N ARG A 101 -11.18 -2.69 -2.70
CA ARG A 101 -9.78 -2.34 -2.86
C ARG A 101 -9.16 -2.02 -1.51
N TYR A 102 -8.07 -2.69 -1.19
CA TYR A 102 -7.29 -2.50 0.03
C TYR A 102 -6.05 -1.72 -0.31
N VAL A 103 -6.02 -0.46 0.13
CA VAL A 103 -5.03 0.50 -0.32
C VAL A 103 -3.95 0.70 0.74
N PHE A 104 -2.70 0.68 0.29
CA PHE A 104 -1.50 0.93 1.08
C PHE A 104 -0.73 2.08 0.42
N SER A 105 -0.96 3.30 0.89
CA SER A 105 -0.29 4.49 0.35
C SER A 105 1.10 4.63 0.94
N THR A 106 2.09 4.59 0.07
CA THR A 106 3.51 4.78 0.37
C THR A 106 4.02 6.11 -0.18
N ALA A 107 3.12 7.03 -0.54
CA ALA A 107 3.45 8.33 -1.10
C ALA A 107 4.39 9.14 -0.19
N SER A 108 4.31 8.94 1.12
CA SER A 108 5.14 9.58 2.15
C SER A 108 6.50 8.92 2.38
N PHE A 109 6.84 7.86 1.64
CA PHE A 109 8.18 7.26 1.72
C PHE A 109 9.25 8.22 1.14
N PRO A 110 10.49 8.17 1.66
CA PRO A 110 11.58 9.00 1.16
C PRO A 110 11.86 8.82 -0.33
N ARG A 111 12.35 9.88 -0.95
CA ARG A 111 12.88 9.85 -2.32
C ARG A 111 14.39 9.82 -2.24
N ILE A 112 14.95 8.77 -2.81
CA ILE A 112 16.40 8.58 -2.85
C ILE A 112 16.81 8.10 -4.22
N GLN A 113 18.06 8.33 -4.60
CA GLN A 113 18.56 7.79 -5.86
C GLN A 113 18.72 6.26 -5.74
N PRO A 114 18.59 5.49 -6.83
CA PRO A 114 18.78 4.04 -6.78
C PRO A 114 20.12 3.59 -6.18
N SER A 115 21.17 4.40 -6.36
CA SER A 115 22.51 4.17 -5.78
C SER A 115 22.58 4.37 -4.27
N GLU A 116 21.58 4.99 -3.66
CA GLU A 116 21.56 5.37 -2.24
C GLU A 116 20.59 4.52 -1.40
N THR A 117 20.04 3.44 -1.98
CA THR A 117 19.07 2.55 -1.30
C THR A 117 19.63 1.91 -0.03
N LEU A 118 20.94 1.73 0.02
CA LEU A 118 21.72 1.20 1.14
C LEU A 118 22.32 2.30 2.03
N THR A 119 22.18 3.58 1.65
CA THR A 119 22.70 4.70 2.45
C THR A 119 21.83 4.89 3.68
N THR A 120 22.48 5.02 4.85
CA THR A 120 21.76 5.24 6.10
C THR A 120 21.17 6.65 6.16
N PHE A 121 19.97 6.77 6.72
CA PHE A 121 19.31 8.05 6.93
C PHE A 121 20.10 8.88 7.95
N ALA A 122 20.26 10.18 7.66
CA ALA A 122 20.90 11.10 8.58
C ALA A 122 20.10 11.16 9.90
N SER A 123 20.75 10.81 11.01
CA SER A 123 20.24 11.11 12.34
C SER A 123 20.38 12.61 12.56
N LEU A 124 19.29 13.36 12.45
CA LEU A 124 19.28 14.76 12.86
C LEU A 124 19.48 14.80 14.37
N SER A 125 20.71 15.02 14.83
CA SER A 125 20.95 15.42 16.21
C SER A 125 20.28 16.79 16.43
N PRO A 126 19.47 16.98 17.49
CA PRO A 126 18.87 18.29 17.81
C PRO A 126 19.88 19.39 18.18
N SER A 127 21.18 19.14 18.03
CA SER A 127 22.26 20.07 18.34
C SER A 127 23.10 20.30 17.09
N ASP A 128 22.70 21.28 16.29
CA ASP A 128 23.60 22.34 15.80
C ASP A 128 22.81 23.35 14.93
N PRO A 129 21.97 24.21 15.52
CA PRO A 129 21.76 25.53 14.94
C PRO A 129 22.96 26.36 15.38
N THR A 130 23.94 26.60 14.48
CA THR A 130 24.76 27.82 14.37
C THR A 130 26.06 27.52 13.59
N SER A 131 25.99 27.51 12.26
CA SER A 131 27.12 27.93 11.44
C SER A 131 27.12 29.45 11.36
N THR A 132 27.55 30.12 12.44
CA THR A 132 28.10 31.48 12.34
C THR A 132 29.59 31.40 12.55
N GLU A 133 30.32 31.69 11.49
CA GLU A 133 31.75 31.97 11.51
C GLU A 133 32.07 33.00 12.61
N LYS A 134 33.08 32.72 13.45
CA LYS A 134 33.91 33.74 14.07
C LYS A 134 35.36 33.26 14.22
N PRO A 135 36.35 34.17 14.08
CA PRO A 135 37.77 33.87 13.87
C PRO A 135 38.50 33.51 15.17
N PRO A 136 39.76 33.02 15.09
CA PRO A 136 40.47 32.46 16.24
C PRO A 136 41.09 33.58 17.07
N ASP A 137 40.99 33.49 18.40
CA ASP A 137 42.14 33.66 19.30
C ASP A 137 41.73 33.55 20.77
N VAL A 138 42.57 32.82 21.50
CA VAL A 138 42.96 32.87 22.93
C VAL A 138 42.90 31.48 23.60
N PRO A 139 44.03 30.96 24.11
CA PRO A 139 44.10 29.67 24.78
C PRO A 139 43.79 29.82 26.27
N SER A 140 42.97 28.95 26.84
CA SER A 140 43.01 28.66 28.27
C SER A 140 42.46 27.28 28.59
N THR A 141 43.40 26.46 29.04
CA THR A 141 43.27 25.18 29.72
C THR A 141 42.11 25.10 30.71
N VAL A 142 41.14 24.24 30.41
CA VAL A 142 40.26 23.63 31.42
C VAL A 142 40.11 22.15 31.06
N THR A 143 40.62 21.29 31.92
CA THR A 143 40.43 19.84 31.85
C THR A 143 38.94 19.52 32.04
N PRO A 144 38.28 18.75 31.15
CA PRO A 144 36.93 18.28 31.42
C PRO A 144 37.01 17.10 32.39
N ARG A 145 36.34 17.26 33.53
CA ARG A 145 35.93 16.18 34.44
C ARG A 145 35.05 15.20 33.64
N PRO A 146 35.08 13.87 33.88
CA PRO A 146 34.25 12.93 33.15
C PRO A 146 32.78 13.16 33.54
N ALA A 147 32.10 14.01 32.78
CA ALA A 147 30.67 14.24 32.91
C ALA A 147 29.94 13.04 32.30
N ASP A 148 28.95 12.57 33.05
CA ASP A 148 28.07 11.47 32.73
C ASP A 148 27.69 11.42 31.24
N LEU A 149 28.17 10.38 30.57
CA LEU A 149 27.53 9.84 29.38
C LEU A 149 26.12 9.41 29.79
N LYS A 150 25.19 10.38 29.86
CA LYS A 150 23.77 10.10 29.79
C LYS A 150 23.59 9.41 28.44
N LYS A 151 23.50 8.08 28.48
CA LYS A 151 23.03 7.26 27.36
C LYS A 151 21.78 7.95 26.84
N PHE A 152 21.92 8.61 25.70
CA PHE A 152 20.79 9.13 24.99
C PHE A 152 19.98 7.92 24.55
N ASN A 153 18.87 7.67 25.24
CA ASN A 153 17.86 6.76 24.71
C ASN A 153 17.21 7.55 23.58
N PRO A 154 17.40 7.19 22.29
CA PRO A 154 16.55 7.75 21.26
C PRO A 154 15.09 7.53 21.70
N PRO A 155 14.18 8.48 21.44
CA PRO A 155 12.76 8.25 21.70
C PRO A 155 12.41 6.88 21.14
N PRO A 156 11.72 6.00 21.91
CA PRO A 156 11.48 4.64 21.48
C PRO A 156 10.93 4.72 20.07
N THR A 157 11.68 4.22 19.09
CA THR A 157 11.19 3.99 17.75
C THR A 157 9.93 3.20 17.98
N SER A 158 8.75 3.81 17.81
CA SER A 158 7.49 3.10 18.00
C SER A 158 7.62 1.79 17.24
N ASP A 159 7.62 0.67 17.97
CA ASP A 159 8.11 -0.62 17.48
C ASP A 159 7.34 -0.92 16.19
N LEU A 160 8.01 -0.88 15.04
CA LEU A 160 7.34 -1.10 13.75
C LEU A 160 6.49 -2.40 13.77
N PRO A 161 6.97 -3.51 14.37
CA PRO A 161 6.13 -4.65 14.73
C PRO A 161 4.83 -4.33 15.49
N GLU A 162 4.85 -3.47 16.51
CA GLU A 162 3.61 -3.02 17.18
C GLU A 162 2.71 -2.21 16.27
N GLN A 163 3.27 -1.35 15.42
CA GLN A 163 2.51 -0.62 14.40
C GLN A 163 1.87 -1.60 13.40
N PHE A 164 2.58 -2.62 12.95
CA PHE A 164 2.03 -3.67 12.09
C PHE A 164 0.95 -4.49 12.80
N ARG A 165 1.17 -4.89 14.05
CA ARG A 165 0.19 -5.61 14.87
C ARG A 165 -1.12 -4.84 15.00
N ALA A 166 -1.05 -3.57 15.38
CA ALA A 166 -2.26 -2.77 15.56
C ALA A 166 -2.95 -2.47 14.21
N THR A 167 -2.19 -2.38 13.11
CA THR A 167 -2.78 -2.26 11.76
C THR A 167 -3.49 -3.55 11.34
N LEU A 168 -2.89 -4.73 11.55
CA LEU A 168 -3.52 -6.02 11.27
C LEU A 168 -4.81 -6.22 12.10
N ALA A 169 -4.76 -5.90 13.39
CA ALA A 169 -5.94 -5.99 14.26
C ALA A 169 -7.08 -5.07 13.80
N ARG A 170 -6.75 -3.84 13.40
CA ARG A 170 -7.72 -2.87 12.90
C ARG A 170 -8.26 -3.27 11.53
N LEU A 171 -7.40 -3.80 10.66
CA LEU A 171 -7.79 -4.33 9.36
C LEU A 171 -8.79 -5.47 9.55
N SER A 172 -8.45 -6.54 10.27
CA SER A 172 -9.35 -7.68 10.50
C SER A 172 -10.70 -7.26 11.09
N THR A 173 -10.70 -6.32 12.05
CA THR A 173 -11.95 -5.77 12.61
C THR A 173 -12.78 -5.03 11.56
N SER A 174 -12.12 -4.32 10.64
CA SER A 174 -12.80 -3.58 9.56
C SER A 174 -13.34 -4.54 8.50
N LEU A 175 -12.58 -5.59 8.14
CA LEU A 175 -13.00 -6.63 7.18
C LEU A 175 -14.27 -7.36 7.64
N GLY A 176 -14.37 -7.66 8.94
CA GLY A 176 -15.55 -8.31 9.51
C GLY A 176 -16.81 -7.44 9.55
N ARG A 177 -16.72 -6.15 9.20
CA ARG A 177 -17.87 -5.22 9.12
C ARG A 177 -18.29 -4.92 7.69
N LEU A 178 -17.55 -5.40 6.70
CA LEU A 178 -17.89 -5.23 5.29
C LEU A 178 -19.04 -6.17 4.93
N ASN A 179 -19.91 -5.72 4.02
CA ASN A 179 -20.95 -6.59 3.44
C ASN A 179 -20.32 -7.83 2.82
N PRO A 180 -21.03 -8.98 2.78
CA PRO A 180 -20.57 -10.19 2.11
C PRO A 180 -20.15 -9.94 0.65
N LEU A 181 -19.27 -10.80 0.14
CA LEU A 181 -18.91 -10.83 -1.26
C LEU A 181 -19.69 -11.96 -1.96
N PRO A 182 -19.96 -11.84 -3.26
CA PRO A 182 -20.44 -12.95 -4.06
C PRO A 182 -19.46 -14.14 -4.03
N GLU A 183 -19.97 -15.33 -4.36
CA GLU A 183 -19.13 -16.51 -4.54
C GLU A 183 -18.15 -16.34 -5.72
N ASP A 184 -17.08 -17.14 -5.74
CA ASP A 184 -16.10 -17.20 -6.83
C ASP A 184 -15.42 -15.87 -7.21
N CYS A 185 -15.35 -14.94 -6.26
CA CYS A 185 -14.53 -13.73 -6.41
C CYS A 185 -13.05 -14.08 -6.63
N SER A 186 -12.37 -13.27 -7.44
CA SER A 186 -10.93 -13.36 -7.68
C SER A 186 -10.21 -12.14 -7.12
N PHE A 187 -8.88 -12.11 -7.18
CA PHE A 187 -8.12 -10.96 -6.70
C PHE A 187 -6.88 -10.68 -7.56
N THR A 188 -6.40 -9.44 -7.48
CA THR A 188 -5.16 -8.99 -8.13
C THR A 188 -4.37 -8.06 -7.21
N LEU A 189 -3.10 -7.83 -7.55
CA LEU A 189 -2.24 -6.83 -6.92
C LEU A 189 -1.92 -5.74 -7.96
N ALA A 190 -2.08 -4.49 -7.58
CA ALA A 190 -1.81 -3.34 -8.44
C ALA A 190 -0.86 -2.36 -7.74
N ILE A 191 -0.07 -1.65 -8.53
CA ILE A 191 0.71 -0.49 -8.08
C ILE A 191 0.24 0.74 -8.83
N GLU A 192 0.23 1.87 -8.13
CA GLU A 192 0.10 3.19 -8.75
C GLU A 192 1.44 3.88 -8.60
N LEU A 193 1.96 4.36 -9.73
CA LEU A 193 3.20 5.10 -9.76
C LEU A 193 2.97 6.56 -9.38
N ARG A 194 4.04 7.22 -8.95
CA ARG A 194 4.09 8.65 -8.71
C ARG A 194 3.91 9.40 -10.03
N ASP A 195 3.20 10.52 -9.97
CA ASP A 195 2.92 11.36 -11.13
C ASP A 195 4.09 12.31 -11.40
N GLU A 196 5.18 11.76 -11.91
CA GLU A 196 6.44 12.47 -12.11
C GLU A 196 6.97 12.27 -13.53
N GLU A 197 7.63 13.30 -14.06
CA GLU A 197 8.26 13.23 -15.37
C GLU A 197 9.35 12.13 -15.36
N GLY A 198 9.39 11.32 -16.42
CA GLY A 198 10.33 10.20 -16.53
C GLY A 198 9.95 8.94 -15.74
N VAL A 199 8.83 8.95 -15.01
CA VAL A 199 8.27 7.74 -14.38
C VAL A 199 7.27 7.10 -15.34
N ASP A 200 7.75 6.14 -16.12
CA ASP A 200 6.91 5.34 -17.01
C ASP A 200 6.47 4.02 -16.34
N PRO A 201 5.27 3.51 -16.66
CA PRO A 201 4.81 2.24 -16.13
C PRO A 201 5.72 1.08 -16.60
N PRO A 202 6.03 0.08 -15.74
CA PRO A 202 6.94 -1.03 -16.06
C PRO A 202 6.25 -2.07 -16.96
N ILE A 203 5.73 -1.63 -18.11
CA ILE A 203 4.97 -2.45 -19.05
C ILE A 203 5.84 -2.70 -20.27
N GLY A 204 6.18 -3.97 -20.50
CA GLY A 204 7.08 -4.37 -21.58
C GLY A 204 7.03 -5.87 -21.85
N ARG A 205 7.71 -6.30 -22.93
CA ARG A 205 7.66 -7.68 -23.43
C ARG A 205 8.48 -8.59 -22.53
N GLY A 206 7.82 -9.31 -21.63
CA GLY A 206 8.45 -10.20 -20.63
C GLY A 206 8.36 -9.69 -19.20
N ASP A 207 7.75 -8.53 -18.99
CA ASP A 207 7.56 -7.96 -17.65
C ASP A 207 6.41 -8.65 -16.90
N ARG A 208 6.50 -8.64 -15.57
CA ARG A 208 5.48 -9.22 -14.66
C ARG A 208 4.24 -8.33 -14.51
N TRP A 209 4.27 -7.13 -15.10
CA TRP A 209 3.23 -6.12 -14.98
C TRP A 209 2.49 -5.91 -16.29
N VAL A 210 1.17 -5.69 -16.18
CA VAL A 210 0.30 -5.29 -17.28
C VAL A 210 -0.46 -4.03 -16.88
N ALA A 211 -0.90 -3.25 -17.86
CA ALA A 211 -1.77 -2.12 -17.59
C ALA A 211 -3.04 -2.59 -16.88
N ALA A 212 -3.45 -1.88 -15.84
CA ALA A 212 -4.74 -2.12 -15.19
C ALA A 212 -5.88 -1.84 -16.18
N GLU A 213 -7.10 -2.29 -15.88
CA GLU A 213 -8.26 -1.94 -16.70
C GLU A 213 -8.45 -0.42 -16.79
N PRO A 214 -8.99 0.13 -17.90
CA PRO A 214 -9.10 1.58 -18.09
C PRO A 214 -9.80 2.32 -16.93
N GLY A 215 -10.81 1.71 -16.31
CA GLY A 215 -11.51 2.30 -15.18
C GLY A 215 -10.68 2.41 -13.89
N LEU A 216 -9.59 1.63 -13.80
CA LEU A 216 -8.65 1.60 -12.67
C LEU A 216 -7.37 2.42 -12.93
N GLN A 217 -7.24 3.06 -14.08
CA GLN A 217 -6.08 3.90 -14.41
C GLN A 217 -6.32 5.36 -14.04
N LYS A 218 -5.25 6.08 -13.65
CA LYS A 218 -5.26 7.55 -13.60
C LYS A 218 -4.88 8.08 -14.98
N GLU A 219 -5.68 8.99 -15.53
CA GLU A 219 -5.37 9.64 -16.79
C GLU A 219 -4.36 10.76 -16.55
N ARG A 220 -3.14 10.56 -17.04
CA ARG A 220 -2.09 11.58 -17.04
C ARG A 220 -2.21 12.40 -18.31
N ARG A 221 -2.59 13.68 -18.20
CA ARG A 221 -2.56 14.59 -19.35
C ARG A 221 -1.10 14.90 -19.68
N ARG A 222 -0.54 14.28 -20.73
CA ARG A 222 0.73 14.73 -21.30
C ARG A 222 0.52 16.10 -21.93
N GLU A 223 1.10 17.15 -21.37
CA GLU A 223 1.26 18.41 -22.09
C GLU A 223 2.12 18.14 -23.34
N GLY A 224 1.56 18.31 -24.54
CA GLY A 224 2.35 18.32 -25.78
C GLY A 224 2.10 17.23 -26.82
N GLY A 225 0.92 16.60 -26.87
CA GLY A 225 0.57 15.60 -27.89
C GLY A 225 -0.53 16.01 -28.87
N GLY A 226 -0.46 17.21 -29.45
CA GLY A 226 -1.38 17.61 -30.51
C GLY A 226 -0.93 17.03 -31.86
N TYR A 227 -1.49 15.91 -32.30
CA TYR A 227 -1.69 15.54 -33.71
C TYR A 227 -2.57 14.28 -33.80
N GLY A 228 -3.73 14.39 -34.47
CA GLY A 228 -4.56 13.25 -34.87
C GLY A 228 -5.98 13.28 -34.33
N GLY A 229 -6.83 14.15 -34.91
CA GLY A 229 -8.27 14.06 -34.74
C GLY A 229 -8.81 12.76 -35.33
N PHE A 230 -9.63 12.06 -34.56
CA PHE A 230 -10.64 11.16 -35.10
C PHE A 230 -12.00 11.70 -34.62
N GLU A 231 -12.71 12.34 -35.53
CA GLU A 231 -14.10 12.75 -35.33
C GLU A 231 -14.97 11.51 -35.16
N GLY A 232 -15.78 11.50 -34.10
CA GLY A 232 -16.89 10.57 -33.97
C GLY A 232 -17.09 10.05 -32.55
N SER A 233 -17.77 10.83 -31.71
CA SER A 233 -19.05 10.42 -31.12
C SER A 233 -19.50 11.49 -30.13
N SER A 234 -20.49 12.27 -30.54
CA SER A 234 -21.27 13.16 -29.69
C SER A 234 -21.93 12.36 -28.56
N GLY A 235 -21.49 12.62 -27.33
CA GLY A 235 -22.11 12.16 -26.11
C GLY A 235 -21.85 13.20 -25.04
N ASP A 236 -22.92 13.90 -24.64
CA ASP A 236 -22.92 14.99 -23.66
C ASP A 236 -22.18 14.57 -22.39
N THR A 237 -20.96 15.09 -22.21
CA THR A 237 -20.25 15.04 -20.94
C THR A 237 -20.08 16.47 -20.50
N GLU A 238 -20.76 16.84 -19.41
CA GLU A 238 -20.58 18.11 -18.73
C GLU A 238 -19.08 18.35 -18.54
N THR A 239 -18.54 19.32 -19.25
CA THR A 239 -17.15 19.74 -19.15
C THR A 239 -17.00 20.51 -17.84
N GLU A 240 -16.75 19.79 -16.74
CA GLU A 240 -16.22 20.42 -15.54
C GLU A 240 -14.83 20.99 -15.86
N GLU A 241 -14.64 22.28 -15.60
CA GLU A 241 -13.36 22.98 -15.76
C GLU A 241 -12.35 22.47 -14.72
N PHE A 242 -11.58 21.44 -15.09
CA PHE A 242 -10.49 20.94 -14.24
C PHE A 242 -9.31 21.92 -14.20
N ARG A 243 -8.74 22.09 -13.00
CA ARG A 243 -7.53 22.91 -12.79
C ARG A 243 -6.33 22.26 -13.48
N VAL A 244 -5.49 23.09 -14.11
CA VAL A 244 -4.21 22.66 -14.70
C VAL A 244 -3.38 21.95 -13.62
N GLY A 245 -3.09 20.66 -13.82
CA GLY A 245 -2.31 19.82 -12.91
C GLY A 245 -3.08 18.74 -12.14
N GLU A 246 -4.41 18.65 -12.25
CA GLU A 246 -5.17 17.54 -11.66
C GLU A 246 -5.28 16.34 -12.63
N SER A 247 -4.68 15.21 -12.24
CA SER A 247 -4.83 13.94 -12.95
C SER A 247 -6.21 13.35 -12.73
N LYS A 248 -6.92 13.03 -13.83
CA LYS A 248 -8.29 12.49 -13.77
C LYS A 248 -8.24 11.06 -13.27
N LYS A 249 -8.82 10.79 -12.10
CA LYS A 249 -8.94 9.43 -11.57
C LYS A 249 -9.89 8.60 -12.45
N GLY A 250 -9.54 7.35 -12.71
CA GLY A 250 -10.42 6.40 -13.38
C GLY A 250 -11.72 6.20 -12.60
N LYS A 251 -12.80 5.91 -13.33
CA LYS A 251 -14.18 5.83 -12.79
C LYS A 251 -14.36 4.79 -11.67
N ASP A 252 -13.46 3.83 -11.57
CA ASP A 252 -13.51 2.72 -10.61
C ASP A 252 -12.47 2.89 -9.48
N LEU A 253 -11.80 4.06 -9.38
CA LEU A 253 -10.93 4.45 -8.26
C LEU A 253 -11.70 5.28 -7.21
N GLY A 254 -11.33 5.16 -5.93
CA GLY A 254 -11.91 5.89 -4.80
C GLY A 254 -13.08 5.16 -4.13
N GLY A 255 -13.76 4.27 -4.87
CA GLY A 255 -14.93 3.53 -4.39
C GLY A 255 -16.16 4.41 -4.16
N VAL A 256 -17.25 3.77 -3.75
CA VAL A 256 -18.48 4.43 -3.25
C VAL A 256 -18.36 4.74 -1.77
N ARG A 257 -17.68 3.86 -1.02
CA ARG A 257 -17.42 4.03 0.40
C ARG A 257 -15.94 3.82 0.67
N THR A 258 -15.34 4.74 1.44
CA THR A 258 -13.96 4.63 1.91
C THR A 258 -13.95 4.47 3.43
N THR A 259 -13.25 3.45 3.92
CA THR A 259 -13.08 3.21 5.36
C THR A 259 -11.60 3.34 5.72
N PRO A 260 -11.18 4.36 6.48
CA PRO A 260 -9.81 4.47 6.94
C PRO A 260 -9.51 3.35 7.94
N VAL A 261 -8.40 2.64 7.72
CA VAL A 261 -7.94 1.58 8.63
C VAL A 261 -6.96 2.19 9.63
N ARG A 262 -5.83 2.71 9.16
CA ARG A 262 -4.78 3.29 10.03
C ARG A 262 -3.71 4.05 9.27
N ALA A 263 -3.11 5.05 9.91
CA ALA A 263 -1.82 5.65 9.51
C ALA A 263 -0.70 5.08 10.39
N LEU A 264 0.44 4.74 9.77
CA LEU A 264 1.63 4.20 10.42
C LEU A 264 2.77 5.19 10.25
N GLU A 265 3.43 5.52 11.36
CA GLU A 265 4.62 6.36 11.38
C GLU A 265 5.68 5.72 12.26
N ALA A 266 6.81 5.34 11.66
CA ALA A 266 7.99 4.83 12.33
C ALA A 266 9.24 5.30 11.55
N GLY A 267 9.74 6.49 11.91
CA GLY A 267 10.87 7.11 11.20
C GLY A 267 10.55 7.40 9.72
N ALA A 268 11.33 6.79 8.83
CA ALA A 268 11.15 6.86 7.38
C ALA A 268 9.97 6.00 6.87
N PHE A 269 9.48 5.07 7.68
CA PHE A 269 8.31 4.26 7.33
C PHE A 269 7.03 5.05 7.65
N ARG A 270 6.45 5.67 6.62
CA ARG A 270 5.18 6.41 6.73
C ARG A 270 4.18 5.92 5.69
N MET A 271 3.11 5.28 6.14
CA MET A 271 2.13 4.65 5.27
C MET A 271 0.72 4.86 5.80
N GLU A 272 -0.23 5.04 4.90
CA GLU A 272 -1.66 5.07 5.21
C GLU A 272 -2.36 3.85 4.62
N VAL A 273 -3.33 3.31 5.36
CA VAL A 273 -4.10 2.13 4.96
C VAL A 273 -5.59 2.45 5.03
N TRP A 274 -6.31 2.16 3.94
CA TRP A 274 -7.77 2.28 3.87
C TRP A 274 -8.38 1.22 2.96
N ILE A 275 -9.71 1.10 3.02
CA ILE A 275 -10.51 0.17 2.22
C ILE A 275 -11.47 0.99 1.37
N GLU A 276 -11.56 0.70 0.08
CA GLU A 276 -12.57 1.25 -0.83
C GLU A 276 -13.54 0.15 -1.24
N GLU A 277 -14.85 0.36 -1.05
CA GLU A 277 -15.90 -0.51 -1.55
C GLU A 277 -16.36 0.02 -2.93
N GLY A 278 -16.11 -0.76 -3.98
CA GLY A 278 -16.40 -0.39 -5.37
C GLY A 278 -17.88 -0.42 -5.69
N ARG A 279 -18.28 0.31 -6.75
CA ARG A 279 -19.68 0.35 -7.24
C ARG A 279 -20.22 -1.04 -7.58
N GLY A 280 -19.35 -1.92 -8.10
CA GLY A 280 -19.71 -3.30 -8.44
C GLY A 280 -20.25 -4.08 -7.25
N LYS A 281 -19.77 -3.79 -6.03
CA LYS A 281 -20.22 -4.46 -4.81
C LYS A 281 -21.68 -4.17 -4.50
N PHE A 282 -22.08 -2.91 -4.56
CA PHE A 282 -23.46 -2.51 -4.30
C PHE A 282 -24.42 -2.92 -5.43
N GLN A 283 -23.94 -2.96 -6.67
CA GLN A 283 -24.73 -3.45 -7.82
C GLN A 283 -24.99 -4.96 -7.73
N ALA A 284 -24.01 -5.75 -7.29
CA ALA A 284 -24.17 -7.19 -7.11
C ALA A 284 -25.21 -7.52 -6.02
N GLN A 285 -25.20 -6.77 -4.91
CA GLN A 285 -26.17 -6.99 -3.83
C GLN A 285 -27.61 -6.70 -4.27
N VAL A 286 -27.85 -5.62 -5.01
CA VAL A 286 -29.19 -5.30 -5.52
C VAL A 286 -29.69 -6.39 -6.48
N ALA A 287 -28.82 -6.92 -7.35
CA ALA A 287 -29.19 -7.97 -8.28
C ALA A 287 -29.54 -9.30 -7.57
N GLU A 288 -28.82 -9.66 -6.51
CA GLU A 288 -29.16 -10.83 -5.68
C GLU A 288 -30.51 -10.63 -4.98
N ASP A 289 -30.73 -9.47 -4.36
CA ASP A 289 -31.99 -9.16 -3.65
C ASP A 289 -33.21 -9.24 -4.60
N ASP A 290 -33.09 -8.71 -5.82
CA ASP A 290 -34.15 -8.77 -6.83
C ASP A 290 -34.43 -10.23 -7.27
N GLU A 291 -33.40 -11.05 -7.51
CA GLU A 291 -33.55 -12.46 -7.92
C GLU A 291 -34.28 -13.29 -6.84
N TYR A 292 -33.96 -13.06 -5.56
CA TYR A 292 -34.66 -13.69 -4.44
C TYR A 292 -36.13 -13.27 -4.35
N GLU A 293 -36.46 -12.00 -4.62
CA GLU A 293 -37.84 -11.51 -4.60
C GLU A 293 -38.67 -12.17 -5.73
N TYR A 294 -38.11 -12.29 -6.94
CA TYR A 294 -38.75 -12.98 -8.06
C TYR A 294 -38.99 -14.48 -7.82
N GLU A 295 -38.02 -15.21 -7.24
CA GLU A 295 -38.20 -16.63 -6.93
C GLU A 295 -39.29 -16.86 -5.86
N TYR A 296 -39.40 -15.95 -4.89
CA TYR A 296 -40.41 -16.01 -3.84
C TYR A 296 -41.84 -15.75 -4.38
N GLU A 297 -41.97 -14.80 -5.32
CA GLU A 297 -43.24 -14.47 -5.96
C GLU A 297 -43.75 -15.55 -6.94
N GLN A 298 -42.87 -16.29 -7.61
CA GLN A 298 -43.26 -17.38 -8.53
C GLN A 298 -43.48 -18.73 -7.82
N GLY A 299 -42.97 -18.88 -6.60
CA GLY A 299 -43.10 -20.08 -5.78
C GLY A 299 -44.31 -20.12 -4.83
N SER A 300 -45.13 -19.06 -4.80
CA SER A 300 -46.30 -18.91 -3.91
C SER A 300 -47.65 -19.14 -4.60
#